data_AF-E5AEH8-F1
#
_entry.id   AF-E5AEH8-F1
#
_cell.length_a   1.000
_cell.length_b   1.000
_cell.length_c   1.000
_cell.angle_alpha   90.00
_cell.angle_beta   90.00
_cell.angle_gamma   90.00
#
_symmetry.space_group_name_H-M   'P 1'
#
loop_
_entity.id
_entity.type
_entity.pdbx_description
1 polymer ?
#
loop_
_entity_poly.entity_id
_entity_poly.type
_entity_poly.pdbx_seq_one_letter_code
_entity_poly.pdbx_strand_id
1 'polypeptide(L)'
;MPPESPPTTSPLNPTTHPTPRTTLLSTTFWEVLPSHQTRITTRLTKIAYLHSQTHTCILATDRAAALASLKAEIEMLDHDISALRAIIRGIDITDLAGLYVVAGRSAHRALQLAKGDLEGLEGSLRGMEERHSYYQVLLATLGFRSHPPPDKTSVASMQKHSSNTEVSSETSSNLDTNLVVLGERADRILASLHVLQSMDQKAPKTRGRVEQMDFAEIILLHTELLENDLRTIRDSADIFEDEHVAAWIDSAVDNDEKACREIAITTLLQKLGELKKEMADASVNILGHKS
;
A
#
# COMPACT_ATOMS: atom_id res chain seq x y z
N MET A 1 3.96 -8.31 -91.51
CA MET A 1 3.28 -7.99 -90.23
C MET A 1 3.61 -9.12 -89.26
N PRO A 2 4.37 -8.87 -88.18
CA PRO A 2 4.65 -9.87 -87.16
C PRO A 2 3.53 -9.91 -86.11
N PRO A 3 3.28 -11.06 -85.45
CA PRO A 3 2.22 -11.20 -84.45
C PRO A 3 2.61 -10.56 -83.10
N GLU A 4 1.63 -9.86 -82.51
CA GLU A 4 1.68 -9.31 -81.16
C GLU A 4 1.94 -10.38 -80.10
N SER A 5 2.85 -10.08 -79.17
CA SER A 5 3.06 -10.86 -77.95
C SER A 5 2.03 -10.46 -76.88
N PRO A 6 1.47 -11.41 -76.10
CA PRO A 6 0.53 -11.10 -75.04
C PRO A 6 1.22 -10.49 -73.80
N PRO A 7 0.51 -9.70 -72.98
CA PRO A 7 1.08 -9.02 -71.83
C PRO A 7 1.38 -10.00 -70.68
N THR A 8 2.60 -9.92 -70.16
CA THR A 8 3.03 -10.60 -68.93
C THR A 8 2.37 -9.94 -67.72
N THR A 9 1.28 -10.54 -67.23
CA THR A 9 0.69 -10.18 -65.94
C THR A 9 1.46 -10.90 -64.83
N SER A 10 2.38 -10.19 -64.18
CA SER A 10 2.98 -10.63 -62.92
C SER A 10 1.90 -10.73 -61.84
N PRO A 11 1.74 -11.86 -61.13
CA PRO A 11 0.88 -11.88 -59.96
C PRO A 11 1.57 -11.11 -58.84
N LEU A 12 1.03 -9.93 -58.52
CA LEU A 12 1.23 -9.28 -57.23
C LEU A 12 0.71 -10.25 -56.16
N ASN A 13 1.62 -10.95 -55.50
CA ASN A 13 1.31 -11.64 -54.25
C ASN A 13 0.92 -10.56 -53.23
N PRO A 14 -0.34 -10.48 -52.78
CA PRO A 14 -0.63 -9.73 -51.58
C PRO A 14 0.02 -10.51 -50.43
N THR A 15 1.11 -9.98 -49.89
CA THR A 15 1.56 -10.37 -48.54
C THR A 15 0.46 -9.95 -47.57
N THR A 16 -0.52 -10.83 -47.40
CA THR A 16 -1.50 -10.79 -46.32
C THR A 16 -0.74 -11.00 -45.03
N HIS A 17 -0.20 -9.92 -44.48
CA HIS A 17 0.13 -9.88 -43.07
C HIS A 17 -1.20 -10.08 -42.33
N PRO A 18 -1.36 -11.15 -41.53
CA PRO A 18 -2.54 -11.27 -40.69
C PRO A 18 -2.58 -10.04 -39.81
N THR A 19 -3.59 -9.20 -40.00
CA THR A 19 -3.84 -8.07 -39.13
C THR A 19 -4.02 -8.66 -37.72
N PRO A 20 -3.16 -8.32 -36.74
CA PRO A 20 -3.35 -8.82 -35.39
C PRO A 20 -4.75 -8.43 -34.91
N ARG A 21 -5.30 -9.14 -33.92
CA ARG A 21 -6.58 -8.80 -33.26
C ARG A 21 -6.43 -7.51 -32.43
N THR A 22 -6.06 -6.42 -33.09
CA THR A 22 -5.64 -5.14 -32.52
C THR A 22 -6.72 -4.50 -31.66
N THR A 23 -8.00 -4.71 -31.99
CA THR A 23 -9.12 -4.18 -31.20
C THR A 23 -9.23 -4.83 -29.81
N LEU A 24 -8.94 -6.13 -29.72
CA LEU A 24 -9.03 -6.88 -28.46
C LEU A 24 -7.81 -6.61 -27.57
N LEU A 25 -6.63 -6.47 -28.16
CA LEU A 25 -5.42 -6.08 -27.43
C LEU A 25 -5.47 -4.63 -26.97
N SER A 26 -5.98 -3.71 -27.80
CA SER A 26 -6.11 -2.31 -27.43
C SER A 26 -6.99 -2.13 -26.18
N THR A 27 -8.15 -2.78 -26.13
CA THR A 27 -9.02 -2.71 -24.95
C THR A 27 -8.37 -3.38 -23.74
N THR A 28 -7.72 -4.54 -23.93
CA THR A 28 -7.01 -5.20 -22.82
C THR A 28 -5.91 -4.33 -22.22
N PHE A 29 -5.04 -3.73 -23.04
CA PHE A 29 -3.89 -2.96 -22.56
C PHE A 29 -4.26 -1.56 -22.04
N TRP A 30 -5.20 -0.87 -22.68
CA TRP A 30 -5.48 0.53 -22.34
C TRP A 30 -6.63 0.71 -21.35
N GLU A 31 -7.52 -0.28 -21.24
CA GLU A 31 -8.71 -0.17 -20.39
C GLU A 31 -8.71 -1.24 -19.30
N VAL A 32 -8.61 -2.52 -19.69
CA VAL A 32 -8.80 -3.63 -18.76
C VAL A 32 -7.66 -3.74 -17.75
N LEU A 33 -6.40 -3.84 -18.20
CA LEU A 33 -5.25 -3.98 -17.30
C LEU A 33 -5.13 -2.81 -16.31
N PRO A 34 -5.20 -1.53 -16.73
CA PRO A 34 -5.18 -0.40 -15.80
C PRO A 34 -6.35 -0.45 -14.81
N SER A 35 -7.56 -0.81 -15.26
CA SER A 35 -8.71 -0.89 -14.35
C SER A 35 -8.54 -1.95 -13.25
N HIS A 36 -7.95 -3.10 -13.59
CA HIS A 36 -7.64 -4.15 -12.62
C HIS A 36 -6.53 -3.69 -11.66
N GLN A 37 -5.51 -3.01 -12.18
CA GLN A 37 -4.44 -2.43 -11.37
C GLN A 37 -4.99 -1.45 -10.34
N THR A 38 -5.79 -0.46 -10.78
CA THR A 38 -6.40 0.53 -9.89
C THR A 38 -7.30 -0.14 -8.84
N ARG A 39 -8.08 -1.16 -9.22
CA ARG A 39 -8.89 -1.93 -8.26
C ARG A 39 -8.04 -2.61 -7.19
N ILE A 40 -6.97 -3.30 -7.61
CA ILE A 40 -6.04 -3.99 -6.70
C ILE A 40 -5.38 -2.98 -5.76
N THR A 41 -4.85 -1.87 -6.28
CA THR A 41 -4.26 -0.79 -5.48
C THR A 41 -5.26 -0.24 -4.46
N THR A 42 -6.48 0.05 -4.88
CA THR A 42 -7.55 0.56 -4.00
C THR A 42 -7.85 -0.41 -2.85
N ARG A 43 -7.91 -1.72 -3.15
CA ARG A 43 -8.10 -2.75 -2.11
C ARG A 43 -6.94 -2.84 -1.16
N LEU A 44 -5.71 -2.80 -1.66
CA LEU A 44 -4.51 -2.83 -0.82
C LEU A 44 -4.49 -1.64 0.16
N THR A 45 -4.88 -0.44 -0.30
CA THR A 45 -5.06 0.73 0.56
C THR A 45 -6.11 0.50 1.64
N LYS A 46 -7.27 -0.04 1.25
CA LYS A 46 -8.36 -0.33 2.20
C LYS A 46 -7.98 -1.41 3.21
N ILE A 47 -7.24 -2.44 2.79
CA ILE A 47 -6.69 -3.48 3.67
C ILE A 47 -5.73 -2.87 4.68
N ALA A 48 -4.81 -2.01 4.25
CA ALA A 48 -3.88 -1.32 5.16
C ALA A 48 -4.63 -0.46 6.21
N TYR A 49 -5.65 0.27 5.76
CA TYR A 49 -6.50 1.07 6.64
C TYR A 49 -7.26 0.21 7.66
N LEU A 50 -7.95 -0.84 7.20
CA LEU A 50 -8.71 -1.76 8.07
C LEU A 50 -7.79 -2.48 9.04
N HIS A 51 -6.60 -2.89 8.60
CA HIS A 51 -5.59 -3.46 9.49
C HIS A 51 -5.22 -2.48 10.61
N SER A 52 -4.96 -1.20 10.29
CA SER A 52 -4.72 -0.19 11.34
C SER A 52 -5.91 -0.08 12.30
N GLN A 53 -7.14 -0.07 11.79
CA GLN A 53 -8.34 0.00 12.63
C GLN A 53 -8.47 -1.19 13.57
N THR A 54 -8.09 -2.41 13.15
CA THR A 54 -8.12 -3.57 14.06
C THR A 54 -7.24 -3.40 15.30
N HIS A 55 -6.21 -2.56 15.24
CA HIS A 55 -5.35 -2.28 16.39
C HIS A 55 -5.75 -1.02 17.15
N THR A 56 -6.23 0.02 16.46
CA THR A 56 -6.52 1.32 17.08
C THR A 56 -7.95 1.46 17.61
N CYS A 57 -8.90 0.62 17.19
CA CYS A 57 -10.26 0.69 17.71
C CYS A 57 -10.31 0.33 19.21
N ILE A 58 -10.87 1.25 20.00
CA ILE A 58 -11.04 1.14 21.45
C ILE A 58 -12.11 0.10 21.78
N LEU A 59 -13.24 0.13 21.05
CA LEU A 59 -14.36 -0.78 21.28
C LEU A 59 -14.09 -2.14 20.63
N ALA A 60 -14.33 -3.20 21.39
CA ALA A 60 -14.19 -4.58 20.90
C ALA A 60 -15.13 -4.89 19.72
N THR A 61 -16.32 -4.27 19.69
CA THR A 61 -17.27 -4.40 18.58
C THR A 61 -16.74 -3.81 17.28
N ASP A 62 -16.11 -2.64 17.35
CA ASP A 62 -15.56 -1.95 16.19
C ASP A 62 -14.33 -2.70 15.66
N ARG A 63 -13.51 -3.23 16.57
CA ARG A 63 -12.39 -4.11 16.22
C ARG A 63 -12.87 -5.37 15.49
N ALA A 64 -13.93 -6.01 15.98
CA ALA A 64 -14.51 -7.19 15.34
C ALA A 64 -15.10 -6.87 13.95
N ALA A 65 -15.77 -5.72 13.81
CA ALA A 65 -16.29 -5.25 12.53
C ALA A 65 -15.18 -4.91 11.53
N ALA A 66 -14.10 -4.27 11.99
CA ALA A 66 -12.90 -3.99 11.18
C ALA A 66 -12.22 -5.29 10.74
N LEU A 67 -12.11 -6.29 11.61
CA LEU A 67 -11.52 -7.59 11.28
C LEU A 67 -12.38 -8.37 10.27
N ALA A 68 -13.70 -8.36 10.41
CA ALA A 68 -14.60 -8.96 9.44
C ALA A 68 -14.49 -8.28 8.06
N SER A 69 -14.40 -6.94 8.05
CA SER A 69 -14.20 -6.17 6.81
C SER A 69 -12.83 -6.43 6.18
N LEU A 70 -11.78 -6.53 7.00
CA LEU A 70 -10.42 -6.86 6.56
C LEU A 70 -10.40 -8.22 5.86
N LYS A 71 -11.07 -9.22 6.45
CA LYS A 71 -11.19 -10.55 5.85
C LYS A 71 -11.86 -10.51 4.48
N ALA A 72 -12.99 -9.81 4.38
CA ALA A 72 -13.72 -9.68 3.11
C ALA A 72 -12.88 -8.97 2.03
N GLU A 73 -12.13 -7.92 2.38
CA GLU A 73 -11.26 -7.23 1.43
C GLU A 73 -10.09 -8.09 0.95
N ILE A 74 -9.49 -8.91 1.83
CA ILE A 74 -8.44 -9.85 1.45
C ILE A 74 -8.99 -10.92 0.48
N GLU A 75 -10.18 -11.46 0.74
CA GLU A 75 -10.84 -12.41 -0.18
C GLU A 75 -11.13 -11.78 -1.55
N MET A 76 -11.60 -10.53 -1.57
CA MET A 76 -11.82 -9.82 -2.83
C MET A 76 -10.52 -9.48 -3.57
N LEU A 77 -9.43 -9.20 -2.83
CA LEU A 77 -8.09 -9.01 -3.41
C LEU A 77 -7.60 -10.28 -4.09
N ASP A 78 -7.79 -11.46 -3.49
CA ASP A 78 -7.44 -12.75 -4.10
C ASP A 78 -8.15 -12.95 -5.45
N HIS A 79 -9.44 -12.60 -5.51
CA HIS A 79 -10.23 -12.68 -6.73
C HIS A 79 -9.68 -11.72 -7.81
N ASP A 80 -9.40 -10.47 -7.44
CA ASP A 80 -8.89 -9.47 -8.39
C ASP A 80 -7.49 -9.83 -8.92
N ILE A 81 -6.60 -10.34 -8.06
CA ILE A 81 -5.27 -10.87 -8.46
C ILE A 81 -5.44 -12.07 -9.40
N SER A 82 -6.36 -12.99 -9.08
CA SER A 82 -6.61 -14.16 -9.93
C SER A 82 -7.18 -13.79 -11.30
N ALA A 83 -8.04 -12.78 -11.37
CA ALA A 83 -8.54 -12.24 -12.63
C ALA A 83 -7.41 -11.59 -13.45
N LEU A 84 -6.57 -10.76 -12.81
CA LEU A 84 -5.41 -10.14 -13.47
C LEU A 84 -4.42 -11.20 -14.00
N ARG A 85 -4.16 -12.25 -13.20
CA ARG A 85 -3.33 -13.40 -13.60
C ARG A 85 -3.87 -14.08 -14.84
N ALA A 86 -5.17 -14.31 -14.91
CA ALA A 86 -5.81 -14.93 -16.07
C ALA A 86 -5.65 -14.07 -17.34
N ILE A 87 -5.77 -12.75 -17.20
CA ILE A 87 -5.57 -11.81 -18.32
C ILE A 87 -4.12 -11.85 -18.80
N ILE A 88 -3.14 -11.70 -17.90
CA ILE A 88 -1.71 -11.68 -18.26
C ILE A 88 -1.30 -12.98 -18.96
N ARG A 89 -1.75 -14.14 -18.44
CA ARG A 89 -1.50 -15.45 -19.08
C ARG A 89 -2.16 -15.62 -20.45
N GLY A 90 -3.21 -14.83 -20.74
CA GLY A 90 -3.90 -14.84 -22.02
C GLY A 90 -3.24 -13.99 -23.10
N ILE A 91 -2.20 -13.20 -22.76
CA ILE A 91 -1.50 -12.33 -23.71
C ILE A 91 -0.56 -13.18 -24.57
N ASP A 92 -0.83 -13.25 -25.88
CA ASP A 92 0.12 -13.81 -26.83
C ASP A 92 1.22 -12.79 -27.15
N ILE A 93 2.46 -13.19 -26.90
CA ILE A 93 3.64 -12.35 -27.10
C ILE A 93 3.86 -11.96 -28.56
N THR A 94 3.43 -12.80 -29.50
CA THR A 94 3.55 -12.54 -30.94
C THR A 94 2.58 -11.46 -31.38
N ASP A 95 1.37 -11.47 -30.82
CA ASP A 95 0.35 -10.45 -31.00
C ASP A 95 0.81 -9.10 -30.42
N LEU A 96 1.40 -9.11 -29.21
CA LEU A 96 1.99 -7.93 -28.59
C LEU A 96 3.16 -7.37 -29.42
N ALA A 97 4.05 -8.23 -29.91
CA ALA A 97 5.11 -7.83 -30.83
C ALA A 97 4.55 -7.24 -32.13
N GLY A 98 3.43 -7.78 -32.64
CA GLY A 98 2.70 -7.25 -33.79
C GLY A 98 2.32 -5.78 -33.62
N LEU A 99 1.86 -5.37 -32.42
CA LEU A 99 1.55 -3.97 -32.12
C LEU A 99 2.78 -3.07 -32.28
N TYR A 100 3.95 -3.51 -31.79
CA TYR A 100 5.19 -2.75 -31.93
C TYR A 100 5.67 -2.65 -33.38
N VAL A 101 5.46 -3.69 -34.19
CA VAL A 101 5.76 -3.65 -35.63
C VAL A 101 4.88 -2.62 -36.34
N VAL A 102 3.58 -2.60 -36.05
CA VAL A 102 2.65 -1.61 -36.59
C VAL A 102 3.05 -0.18 -36.18
N ALA A 103 3.61 -0.01 -34.98
CA ALA A 103 4.17 1.25 -34.50
C ALA A 103 5.55 1.60 -35.12
N GLY A 104 6.01 0.87 -36.13
CA GLY A 104 7.24 1.17 -36.88
C GLY A 104 8.52 0.57 -36.30
N ARG A 105 8.44 -0.38 -35.36
CA ARG A 105 9.61 -1.12 -34.87
C ARG A 105 9.97 -2.27 -35.82
N SER A 106 11.26 -2.60 -35.92
CA SER A 106 11.68 -3.82 -36.61
C SER A 106 11.18 -5.05 -35.88
N ALA A 107 10.88 -6.15 -36.59
CA ALA A 107 10.31 -7.36 -36.00
C ALA A 107 11.14 -7.91 -34.82
N HIS A 108 12.47 -7.91 -34.94
CA HIS A 108 13.35 -8.34 -33.85
C HIS A 108 13.24 -7.44 -32.61
N ARG A 109 13.24 -6.12 -32.81
CA ARG A 109 13.13 -5.16 -31.70
C ARG A 109 11.75 -5.19 -31.06
N ALA A 110 10.70 -5.34 -31.86
CA ALA A 110 9.33 -5.47 -31.42
C ALA A 110 9.14 -6.69 -30.49
N LEU A 111 9.70 -7.84 -30.87
CA LEU A 111 9.67 -9.04 -30.03
C LEU A 111 10.44 -8.87 -28.72
N GLN A 112 11.59 -8.20 -28.74
CA GLN A 112 12.34 -7.89 -27.51
C GLN A 112 11.56 -6.99 -26.56
N LEU A 113 10.91 -5.94 -27.09
CA LEU A 113 10.08 -5.04 -26.28
C LEU A 113 8.89 -5.77 -25.68
N ALA A 114 8.17 -6.56 -26.49
CA ALA A 114 7.05 -7.38 -26.03
C ALA A 114 7.45 -8.36 -24.90
N LYS A 115 8.64 -8.97 -24.98
CA LYS A 115 9.19 -9.80 -23.90
C LYS A 115 9.42 -8.99 -22.62
N GLY A 116 10.10 -7.85 -22.74
CA GLY A 116 10.38 -7.00 -21.58
C GLY A 116 9.11 -6.51 -20.89
N ASP A 117 8.09 -6.11 -21.65
CA ASP A 117 6.83 -5.65 -21.06
C ASP A 117 6.05 -6.78 -20.40
N LEU A 118 6.01 -7.97 -21.01
CA LEU A 118 5.34 -9.12 -20.42
C LEU A 118 6.05 -9.58 -19.13
N GLU A 119 7.38 -9.62 -19.14
CA GLU A 119 8.19 -9.89 -17.94
C GLU A 119 7.93 -8.82 -16.85
N GLY A 120 7.79 -7.55 -17.21
CA GLY A 120 7.43 -6.47 -16.29
C GLY A 120 6.05 -6.66 -15.67
N LEU A 121 5.05 -7.03 -16.48
CA LEU A 121 3.69 -7.33 -16.00
C LEU A 121 3.67 -8.54 -15.05
N GLU A 122 4.38 -9.61 -15.41
CA GLU A 122 4.50 -10.80 -14.55
C GLU A 122 5.24 -10.48 -13.23
N GLY A 123 6.27 -9.64 -13.28
CA GLY A 123 6.98 -9.15 -12.09
C GLY A 123 6.08 -8.33 -11.17
N SER A 124 5.29 -7.41 -11.74
CA SER A 124 4.31 -6.61 -10.99
C SER A 124 3.24 -7.48 -10.32
N LEU A 125 2.68 -8.44 -11.06
CA LEU A 125 1.72 -9.41 -10.53
C LEU A 125 2.31 -10.22 -9.37
N ARG A 126 3.56 -10.70 -9.50
CA ARG A 126 4.24 -11.43 -8.44
C ARG A 126 4.34 -10.59 -7.15
N GLY A 127 4.71 -9.32 -7.27
CA GLY A 127 4.75 -8.40 -6.12
C GLY A 127 3.38 -8.16 -5.46
N MET A 128 2.28 -8.33 -6.19
CA MET A 128 0.93 -8.31 -5.60
C MET A 128 0.59 -9.61 -4.90
N GLU A 129 0.95 -10.75 -5.50
CA GLU A 129 0.75 -12.09 -4.91
C GLU A 129 1.52 -12.24 -3.59
N GLU A 130 2.74 -11.72 -3.52
CA GLU A 130 3.56 -11.69 -2.30
C GLU A 130 2.89 -10.84 -1.20
N ARG A 131 2.41 -9.63 -1.54
CA ARG A 131 1.68 -8.78 -0.59
C ARG A 131 0.38 -9.42 -0.11
N HIS A 132 -0.38 -10.05 -1.01
CA HIS A 132 -1.58 -10.79 -0.65
C HIS A 132 -1.26 -11.95 0.31
N SER A 133 -0.20 -12.72 0.02
CA SER A 133 0.27 -13.80 0.89
C SER A 133 0.65 -13.29 2.28
N TYR A 134 1.35 -12.15 2.36
CA TYR A 134 1.63 -11.47 3.61
C TYR A 134 0.36 -11.16 4.40
N TYR A 135 -0.66 -10.59 3.76
CA TYR A 135 -1.93 -10.28 4.44
C TYR A 135 -2.72 -11.52 4.87
N GLN A 136 -2.65 -12.62 4.13
CA GLN A 136 -3.25 -13.88 4.57
C GLN A 136 -2.58 -14.43 5.84
N VAL A 137 -1.25 -14.40 5.90
CA VAL A 137 -0.50 -14.80 7.10
C VAL A 137 -0.85 -13.89 8.27
N LEU A 138 -0.89 -12.57 8.03
CA LEU A 138 -1.26 -11.58 9.03
C LEU A 138 -2.68 -11.84 9.58
N LEU A 139 -3.65 -12.08 8.72
CA LEU A 139 -5.02 -12.39 9.14
C LEU A 139 -5.10 -13.67 9.98
N ALA A 140 -4.31 -14.70 9.63
CA ALA A 140 -4.21 -15.92 10.44
C ALA A 140 -3.67 -15.63 11.84
N THR A 141 -2.65 -14.76 11.97
CA THR A 141 -2.11 -14.37 13.29
C THR A 141 -3.10 -13.57 14.13
N LEU A 142 -3.88 -12.68 13.50
CA LEU A 142 -4.92 -11.90 14.18
C LEU A 142 -6.10 -12.79 14.62
N GLY A 143 -6.47 -13.78 13.80
CA GLY A 143 -7.52 -14.74 14.10
C GLY A 143 -7.23 -15.62 15.33
N PHE A 144 -5.96 -15.99 15.55
CA PHE A 144 -5.54 -16.77 16.73
C PHE A 144 -5.66 -16.02 18.06
N ARG A 145 -5.68 -14.68 18.05
CA ARG A 145 -5.76 -13.84 19.26
C ARG A 145 -7.20 -13.61 19.75
N SER A 146 -8.20 -14.15 19.05
CA SER A 146 -9.60 -14.12 19.44
C SER A 146 -9.83 -15.05 20.63
N HIS A 147 -9.52 -14.60 21.85
CA HIS A 147 -9.89 -15.33 23.06
C HIS A 147 -11.41 -15.60 23.04
N PRO A 148 -11.87 -16.85 23.27
CA PRO A 148 -13.28 -17.09 23.49
C PRO A 148 -13.74 -16.23 24.67
N PRO A 149 -14.94 -15.63 24.61
CA PRO A 149 -15.45 -14.87 25.74
C PRO A 149 -15.45 -15.78 26.98
N PRO A 150 -15.02 -15.29 28.16
CA PRO A 150 -15.11 -16.07 29.38
C PRO A 150 -16.58 -16.46 29.58
N ASP A 151 -16.81 -17.76 29.76
CA ASP A 151 -18.12 -18.33 30.03
C ASP A 151 -18.80 -17.53 31.13
N LYS A 152 -19.98 -16.96 30.84
CA LYS A 152 -20.78 -16.15 31.77
C LYS A 152 -21.41 -16.97 32.91
N THR A 153 -20.91 -18.16 33.21
CA THR A 153 -21.58 -19.14 34.08
C THR A 153 -21.01 -19.22 35.49
N SER A 154 -20.22 -18.25 35.96
CA SER A 154 -19.72 -18.32 37.35
C SER A 154 -19.37 -16.98 37.98
N VAL A 155 -20.37 -16.11 38.25
CA VAL A 155 -20.25 -15.14 39.35
C VAL A 155 -21.62 -14.88 39.97
N ALA A 156 -22.12 -15.85 40.73
CA ALA A 156 -23.07 -15.61 41.80
C ALA A 156 -22.36 -15.92 43.11
N SER A 157 -21.54 -15.00 43.62
CA SER A 157 -21.23 -14.88 45.05
C SER A 157 -20.34 -13.67 45.35
N MET A 158 -20.75 -12.97 46.41
CA MET A 158 -20.00 -12.02 47.23
C MET A 158 -19.84 -10.58 46.74
N GLN A 159 -20.91 -9.85 46.99
CA GLN A 159 -20.90 -8.46 47.41
C GLN A 159 -20.32 -8.34 48.84
N LYS A 160 -19.25 -7.56 49.04
CA LYS A 160 -19.14 -6.55 50.13
C LYS A 160 -17.78 -5.84 50.22
N HIS A 161 -17.89 -4.51 50.29
CA HIS A 161 -16.96 -3.51 50.85
C HIS A 161 -15.60 -3.29 50.15
N SER A 162 -15.47 -2.15 49.44
CA SER A 162 -14.84 -0.96 50.02
C SER A 162 -14.75 0.15 48.97
N SER A 163 -15.24 1.32 49.34
CA SER A 163 -15.05 2.59 48.65
C SER A 163 -13.64 3.12 48.89
N ASN A 164 -12.89 3.41 47.82
CA ASN A 164 -12.14 4.65 47.56
C ASN A 164 -10.90 4.40 46.69
N THR A 165 -10.77 5.25 45.66
CA THR A 165 -9.52 5.61 44.96
C THR A 165 -8.97 4.59 43.94
N GLU A 166 -9.66 4.42 42.83
CA GLU A 166 -9.08 3.87 41.58
C GLU A 166 -9.54 4.74 40.40
N VAL A 167 -8.84 5.85 40.17
CA VAL A 167 -8.98 6.65 38.92
C VAL A 167 -7.61 6.84 38.24
N SER A 168 -6.50 6.44 38.87
CA SER A 168 -5.14 6.66 38.34
C SER A 168 -4.56 5.53 37.49
N SER A 169 -5.14 4.32 37.48
CA SER A 169 -4.55 3.19 36.73
C SER A 169 -4.96 3.15 35.25
N GLU A 170 -6.19 3.57 34.91
CA GLU A 170 -6.68 3.56 33.51
C GLU A 170 -5.97 4.59 32.64
N THR A 171 -5.69 5.79 33.15
CA THR A 171 -4.98 6.85 32.41
C THR A 171 -3.52 6.50 32.10
N SER A 172 -2.83 5.79 33.01
CA SER A 172 -1.44 5.37 32.83
C SER A 172 -1.26 4.33 31.71
N SER A 173 -2.19 3.37 31.58
CA SER A 173 -2.13 2.35 30.51
C SER A 173 -2.41 2.91 29.11
N ASN A 174 -3.17 4.01 29.05
CA ASN A 174 -3.48 4.68 27.80
C ASN A 174 -2.27 5.46 27.26
N LEU A 175 -1.42 6.03 28.12
CA LEU A 175 -0.27 6.80 27.68
C LEU A 175 0.80 5.93 27.01
N ASP A 176 1.10 4.76 27.59
CA ASP A 176 2.06 3.81 27.02
C ASP A 176 1.63 3.35 25.62
N THR A 177 0.34 2.97 25.49
CA THR A 177 -0.25 2.60 24.20
C THR A 177 -0.17 3.74 23.19
N ASN A 178 -0.47 4.97 23.61
CA ASN A 178 -0.41 6.14 22.72
C ASN A 178 1.03 6.45 22.29
N LEU A 179 2.02 6.32 23.17
CA LEU A 179 3.44 6.53 22.84
C LEU A 179 3.93 5.52 21.80
N VAL A 180 3.56 4.25 21.93
CA VAL A 180 3.89 3.21 20.94
C VAL A 180 3.24 3.54 19.60
N VAL A 181 1.95 3.87 19.59
CA VAL A 181 1.22 4.23 18.36
C VAL A 181 1.83 5.46 17.67
N LEU A 182 2.25 6.47 18.43
CA LEU A 182 2.95 7.64 17.89
C LEU A 182 4.32 7.28 17.32
N GLY A 183 5.08 6.43 18.01
CA GLY A 183 6.38 5.95 17.53
C GLY A 183 6.27 5.20 16.20
N GLU A 184 5.34 4.26 16.11
CA GLU A 184 5.07 3.51 14.88
C GLU A 184 4.61 4.42 13.73
N ARG A 185 3.75 5.42 14.04
CA ARG A 185 3.30 6.40 13.04
C ARG A 185 4.44 7.28 12.55
N ALA A 186 5.31 7.75 13.44
CA ALA A 186 6.49 8.52 13.06
C ALA A 186 7.38 7.73 12.10
N ASP A 187 7.60 6.43 12.37
CA ASP A 187 8.37 5.55 11.49
C ASP A 187 7.71 5.37 10.12
N ARG A 188 6.38 5.20 10.06
CA ARG A 188 5.63 5.10 8.80
C ARG A 188 5.71 6.38 7.96
N ILE A 189 5.65 7.54 8.61
CA ILE A 189 5.76 8.84 7.94
C ILE A 189 7.18 9.01 7.38
N LEU A 190 8.21 8.72 8.18
CA LEU A 190 9.62 8.77 7.73
C LEU A 190 9.88 7.82 6.55
N ALA A 191 9.38 6.59 6.63
CA ALA A 191 9.48 5.64 5.52
C ALA A 191 8.77 6.14 4.25
N SER A 192 7.58 6.73 4.40
CA SER A 192 6.83 7.31 3.27
C SER A 192 7.55 8.50 2.65
N LEU A 193 8.14 9.39 3.45
CA LEU A 193 8.95 10.49 2.95
C LEU A 193 10.18 9.99 2.17
N HIS A 194 10.87 8.97 2.67
CA HIS A 194 12.01 8.39 1.98
C HIS A 194 11.60 7.74 0.65
N VAL A 195 10.44 7.07 0.59
CA VAL A 195 9.88 6.55 -0.66
C VAL A 195 9.61 7.71 -1.63
N LEU A 196 8.91 8.76 -1.20
CA LEU A 196 8.61 9.93 -2.03
C LEU A 196 9.89 10.61 -2.55
N GLN A 197 10.89 10.82 -1.70
CA GLN A 197 12.20 11.36 -2.10
C GLN A 197 12.91 10.45 -3.11
N SER A 198 12.93 9.13 -2.87
CA SER A 198 13.52 8.18 -3.83
C SER A 198 12.76 8.20 -5.16
N MET A 199 11.46 8.41 -5.15
CA MET A 199 10.64 8.46 -6.35
C MET A 199 10.89 9.74 -7.13
N ASP A 200 10.94 10.89 -6.45
CA ASP A 200 11.28 12.18 -7.06
C ASP A 200 12.67 12.15 -7.74
N GLN A 201 13.66 11.51 -7.12
CA GLN A 201 15.00 11.33 -7.70
C GLN A 201 15.04 10.37 -8.90
N LYS A 202 14.11 9.41 -8.98
CA LYS A 202 14.07 8.36 -10.01
C LYS A 202 13.16 8.73 -11.19
N ALA A 203 12.02 9.36 -10.93
CA ALA A 203 11.02 9.77 -11.92
C ALA A 203 11.61 10.49 -13.16
N PRO A 204 12.54 11.46 -13.04
CA PRO A 204 13.11 12.12 -14.23
C PRO A 204 14.06 11.21 -15.04
N LYS A 205 14.52 10.10 -14.46
CA LYS A 205 15.44 9.14 -15.09
C LYS A 205 14.70 7.97 -15.75
N THR A 206 13.47 7.71 -15.34
CA THR A 206 12.65 6.59 -15.82
C THR A 206 11.97 6.97 -17.14
N ARG A 207 12.25 6.22 -18.21
CA ARG A 207 11.83 6.56 -19.58
C ARG A 207 10.67 5.67 -20.02
N GLY A 208 9.43 6.07 -19.69
CA GLY A 208 8.23 5.34 -20.09
C GLY A 208 6.95 5.93 -19.49
N ARG A 209 5.84 5.93 -20.24
CA ARG A 209 4.56 6.56 -19.83
C ARG A 209 3.81 5.76 -18.76
N VAL A 210 3.98 4.44 -18.74
CA VAL A 210 3.31 3.51 -17.82
C VAL A 210 3.94 3.59 -16.43
N GLU A 211 5.27 3.49 -16.35
CA GLU A 211 6.00 3.64 -15.09
C GLU A 211 5.75 5.04 -14.47
N GLN A 212 5.61 6.09 -15.29
CA GLN A 212 5.22 7.44 -14.86
C GLN A 212 3.81 7.55 -14.27
N MET A 213 2.84 6.73 -14.71
CA MET A 213 1.50 6.70 -14.09
C MET A 213 1.54 6.03 -12.71
N ASP A 214 2.32 4.96 -12.56
CA ASP A 214 2.51 4.29 -11.27
C ASP A 214 3.18 5.24 -10.25
N PHE A 215 4.10 6.11 -10.70
CA PHE A 215 4.69 7.13 -9.83
C PHE A 215 3.63 8.08 -9.25
N ALA A 216 2.70 8.56 -10.06
CA ALA A 216 1.67 9.50 -9.60
C ALA A 216 0.69 8.85 -8.60
N GLU A 217 0.27 7.60 -8.84
CA GLU A 217 -0.62 6.87 -7.92
C GLU A 217 0.07 6.58 -6.58
N ILE A 218 1.33 6.16 -6.60
CA ILE A 218 2.10 5.89 -5.38
C ILE A 218 2.37 7.20 -4.60
N ILE A 219 2.63 8.31 -5.28
CA ILE A 219 2.77 9.63 -4.64
C ILE A 219 1.47 10.02 -3.93
N LEU A 220 0.32 9.89 -4.61
CA LEU A 220 -0.98 10.19 -4.01
C LEU A 220 -1.24 9.30 -2.79
N LEU A 221 -1.00 7.99 -2.90
CA LEU A 221 -1.17 7.04 -1.81
C LEU A 221 -0.32 7.39 -0.58
N HIS A 222 0.97 7.64 -0.77
CA HIS A 222 1.86 8.00 0.34
C HIS A 222 1.50 9.36 0.92
N THR A 223 1.01 10.31 0.10
CA THR A 223 0.54 11.62 0.59
C THR A 223 -0.70 11.48 1.47
N GLU A 224 -1.69 10.68 1.06
CA GLU A 224 -2.90 10.43 1.87
C GLU A 224 -2.57 9.73 3.20
N LEU A 225 -1.67 8.73 3.15
CA LEU A 225 -1.16 8.06 4.35
C LEU A 225 -0.45 9.05 5.29
N LEU A 226 0.42 9.91 4.72
CA LEU A 226 1.15 10.94 5.45
C LEU A 226 0.19 11.91 6.13
N GLU A 227 -0.81 12.43 5.40
CA GLU A 227 -1.81 13.35 5.96
C GLU A 227 -2.60 12.71 7.09
N ASN A 228 -3.00 11.45 6.96
CA ASN A 228 -3.74 10.75 7.99
C ASN A 228 -2.91 10.48 9.25
N ASP A 229 -1.66 10.05 9.07
CA ASP A 229 -0.74 9.80 10.18
C ASP A 229 -0.35 11.11 10.87
N LEU A 230 -0.07 12.19 10.13
CA LEU A 230 0.19 13.52 10.68
C LEU A 230 -1.01 14.10 11.43
N ARG A 231 -2.23 13.92 10.89
CA ARG A 231 -3.47 14.31 11.58
C ARG A 231 -3.58 13.59 12.91
N THR A 232 -3.29 12.30 12.94
CA THR A 232 -3.36 11.54 14.19
C THR A 232 -2.29 11.95 15.19
N ILE A 233 -1.05 12.18 14.73
CA ILE A 233 0.02 12.70 15.60
C ILE A 233 -0.40 14.05 16.20
N ARG A 234 -0.95 14.95 15.38
CA ARG A 234 -1.45 16.26 15.83
C ARG A 234 -2.55 16.10 16.86
N ASP A 235 -3.58 15.30 16.56
CA ASP A 235 -4.73 15.12 17.45
C ASP A 235 -4.32 14.38 18.75
N SER A 236 -3.23 13.61 18.71
CA SER A 236 -2.66 12.97 19.90
C SER A 236 -1.73 13.90 20.68
N ALA A 237 -1.09 14.89 20.05
CA ALA A 237 -0.13 15.79 20.69
C ALA A 237 -0.77 16.60 21.82
N ASP A 238 -2.06 16.93 21.69
CA ASP A 238 -2.84 17.62 22.73
C ASP A 238 -3.04 16.75 24.00
N ILE A 239 -2.83 15.44 23.91
CA ILE A 239 -2.91 14.50 25.04
C ILE A 239 -1.58 14.46 25.83
N PHE A 240 -0.47 14.89 25.21
CA PHE A 240 0.89 14.86 25.79
C PHE A 240 1.29 16.21 26.37
N GLU A 241 0.49 16.74 27.29
CA GLU A 241 0.95 17.87 28.10
C GLU A 241 2.14 17.43 28.98
N ASP A 242 3.15 18.30 29.10
CA ASP A 242 4.38 18.01 29.85
C ASP A 242 4.09 17.52 31.28
N GLU A 243 3.04 18.06 31.92
CA GLU A 243 2.60 17.67 33.26
C GLU A 243 2.09 16.22 33.32
N HIS A 244 1.34 15.78 32.30
CA HIS A 244 0.83 14.40 32.23
C HIS A 244 1.95 13.40 31.96
N VAL A 245 2.92 13.76 31.11
CA VAL A 245 4.10 12.94 30.84
C VAL A 245 4.97 12.82 32.09
N ALA A 246 5.24 13.93 32.79
CA ALA A 246 6.00 13.92 34.03
C ALA A 246 5.31 13.07 35.11
N ALA A 247 4.00 13.26 35.30
CA ALA A 247 3.21 12.46 36.23
C ALA A 247 3.22 10.96 35.88
N TRP A 248 3.19 10.62 34.59
CA TRP A 248 3.33 9.24 34.15
C TRP A 248 4.71 8.68 34.47
N ILE A 249 5.80 9.37 34.15
CA ILE A 249 7.16 8.93 34.49
C ILE A 249 7.30 8.73 36.01
N ASP A 250 6.80 9.68 36.81
CA ASP A 250 6.90 9.63 38.28
C ASP A 250 5.99 8.58 38.92
N SER A 251 4.99 8.08 38.20
CA SER A 251 4.13 6.97 38.64
C SER A 251 4.74 5.58 38.45
N ALA A 252 5.99 5.48 37.98
CA ALA A 252 6.68 4.20 37.82
C ALA A 252 6.82 3.46 39.16
N VAL A 253 6.69 2.13 39.11
CA VAL A 253 6.75 1.26 40.30
C VAL A 253 8.17 1.19 40.86
N ASP A 254 9.17 1.27 39.98
CA ASP A 254 10.59 1.25 40.33
C ASP A 254 11.43 2.13 39.39
N ASN A 255 12.73 2.25 39.72
CA ASN A 255 13.66 3.08 38.96
C ASN A 255 13.96 2.53 37.56
N ASP A 256 13.85 1.21 37.35
CA ASP A 256 14.12 0.60 36.06
C ASP A 256 12.97 0.91 35.08
N GLU A 257 11.72 0.79 35.55
CA GLU A 257 10.54 1.21 34.80
C GLU A 257 10.57 2.71 34.52
N LYS A 258 10.94 3.54 35.50
CA LYS A 258 11.11 4.99 35.30
C LYS A 258 12.11 5.28 34.18
N ALA A 259 13.27 4.63 34.20
CA ALA A 259 14.27 4.77 33.15
C ALA A 259 13.77 4.30 31.77
N CYS A 260 13.02 3.19 31.70
CA CYS A 260 12.39 2.74 30.46
C CYS A 260 11.39 3.77 29.90
N ARG A 261 10.56 4.37 30.76
CA ARG A 261 9.60 5.42 30.38
C ARG A 261 10.31 6.67 29.85
N GLU A 262 11.38 7.10 30.52
CA GLU A 262 12.22 8.22 30.07
C GLU A 262 12.89 7.97 28.71
N ILE A 263 13.41 6.75 28.49
CA ILE A 263 13.98 6.34 27.19
C ILE A 263 12.92 6.36 26.09
N ALA A 264 11.71 5.87 26.36
CA ALA A 264 10.62 5.85 25.40
C ALA A 264 10.24 7.27 24.95
N ILE A 265 10.06 8.20 25.90
CA ILE A 265 9.78 9.62 25.61
C ILE A 265 10.92 10.24 24.79
N THR A 266 12.16 10.05 25.23
CA THR A 266 13.34 10.63 24.55
C THR A 266 13.46 10.13 23.11
N THR A 267 13.24 8.83 22.90
CA THR A 267 13.26 8.21 21.56
C THR A 267 12.16 8.78 20.69
N LEU A 268 10.94 8.93 21.22
CA LEU A 268 9.83 9.51 20.47
C LEU A 268 10.11 10.97 20.08
N LEU A 269 10.59 11.79 21.02
CA LEU A 269 10.95 13.19 20.75
C LEU A 269 12.05 13.31 19.69
N GLN A 270 13.05 12.43 19.71
CA GLN A 270 14.07 12.38 18.67
C GLN A 270 13.45 12.08 17.30
N LYS A 271 12.59 11.04 17.20
CA LYS A 271 11.90 10.68 15.96
C LYS A 271 11.02 11.81 15.43
N LEU A 272 10.28 12.49 16.31
CA LEU A 272 9.45 13.63 15.92
C LEU A 272 10.31 14.82 15.46
N GLY A 273 11.49 15.02 16.05
CA GLY A 273 12.47 16.01 15.61
C GLY A 273 13.02 15.70 14.21
N GLU A 274 13.41 14.45 13.97
CA GLU A 274 13.85 13.96 12.66
C GLU A 274 12.73 14.11 11.62
N LEU A 275 11.51 13.72 11.98
CA LEU A 275 10.34 13.87 11.11
C LEU A 275 10.09 15.33 10.74
N LYS A 276 10.13 16.24 11.71
CA LYS A 276 9.95 17.68 11.48
C LYS A 276 11.00 18.22 10.51
N LYS A 277 12.25 17.76 10.65
CA LYS A 277 13.35 18.13 9.75
C LYS A 277 13.10 17.60 8.33
N GLU A 278 12.83 16.31 8.18
CA GLU A 278 12.58 15.68 6.86
C GLU A 278 11.35 16.30 6.16
N MET A 279 10.30 16.65 6.91
CA MET A 279 9.15 17.37 6.38
C MET A 279 9.51 18.77 5.88
N ALA A 280 10.37 19.49 6.59
CA ALA A 280 10.84 20.82 6.16
C ALA A 280 11.66 20.71 4.87
N ASP A 281 12.58 19.74 4.82
CA ASP A 281 13.42 19.47 3.66
C ASP A 281 12.57 19.03 2.45
N ALA A 282 11.60 18.14 2.66
CA ALA A 282 10.64 17.73 1.63
C ALA A 282 9.78 18.89 1.14
N SER A 283 9.33 19.78 2.02
CA SER A 283 8.58 20.98 1.64
C SER A 283 9.40 21.90 0.74
N VAL A 284 10.69 22.06 0.99
CA VAL A 284 11.58 22.89 0.15
C VAL A 284 11.80 22.23 -1.21
N ASN A 285 12.10 20.93 -1.23
CA ASN A 285 12.52 20.24 -2.44
C ASN A 285 11.35 19.84 -3.35
N ILE A 286 10.24 19.38 -2.79
CA ILE A 286 9.11 18.80 -3.53
C ILE A 286 8.05 19.88 -3.82
N LEU A 287 7.74 20.75 -2.86
CA LEU A 287 6.69 21.77 -2.99
C LEU A 287 7.22 23.14 -3.47
N GLY A 288 8.53 23.38 -3.34
CA GLY A 288 9.18 24.66 -3.65
C GLY A 288 9.40 24.96 -5.13
N HIS A 289 9.13 24.03 -6.06
CA HIS A 289 9.36 24.25 -7.50
C HIS A 289 8.25 25.03 -8.22
N LYS A 290 7.48 25.85 -7.49
CA LYS A 290 6.53 26.84 -8.04
C LYS A 290 7.04 28.27 -7.78
N SER A 291 8.05 28.67 -8.55
CA SER A 291 8.38 30.10 -8.76
C SER A 291 9.06 30.26 -10.10
#